data_AF-A0A2W0EJP6-F1
#
_entry.id   AF-A0A2W0EJP6-F1
#
_cell.length_a   1.000
_cell.length_b   1.000
_cell.length_c   1.000
_cell.angle_alpha   90.00
_cell.angle_beta   90.00
_cell.angle_gamma   90.00
#
_symmetry.space_group_name_H-M   'P 1'
#
loop_
_entity.id
_entity.type
_entity.pdbx_description
1 polymer ?
#
loop_
_entity_poly.entity_id
_entity_poly.type
_entity_poly.pdbx_seq_one_letter_code
_entity_poly.pdbx_strand_id
1 'polypeptide(L)'
;TLYQKHIDSHTVCTLDDQGHVLLYIDRQVANEYTSPQAFSGMREAGRKAWRPGATLAVVDHVNPTAPTRIAAMPDAGGALQVSYFEENCRDFGIELFDVLDKRQGIEHVVAPEQGFILPGMVVAAGDSHTTTYGALGAFGFGIGTSEIEHLLASQTLVYKRLKSMRVTVNGVLGAGVTSKDIIMALI
;
A
#
# COMPACT_ATOMS: atom_id res chain seq x y z
N THR A 1 22.13 -6.54 -3.66
CA THR A 1 20.99 -6.72 -4.59
C THR A 1 20.22 -5.42 -4.71
N LEU A 2 19.23 -5.30 -5.62
CA LEU A 2 18.36 -4.11 -5.64
C LEU A 2 17.63 -3.94 -4.30
N TYR A 3 17.08 -5.03 -3.77
CA TYR A 3 16.53 -5.09 -2.41
C TYR A 3 17.46 -4.48 -1.36
N GLN A 4 18.72 -4.93 -1.30
CA GLN A 4 19.69 -4.43 -0.32
C GLN A 4 19.90 -2.91 -0.44
N LYS A 5 19.93 -2.37 -1.67
CA LYS A 5 20.05 -0.92 -1.89
C LYS A 5 18.86 -0.15 -1.33
N HIS A 6 17.63 -0.62 -1.55
CA HIS A 6 16.44 0.01 -0.97
C HIS A 6 16.51 0.01 0.56
N ILE A 7 16.78 -1.15 1.16
CA ILE A 7 16.81 -1.25 2.62
C ILE A 7 17.91 -0.37 3.21
N ASP A 8 19.13 -0.41 2.66
CA ASP A 8 20.24 0.38 3.18
C ASP A 8 20.00 1.89 3.05
N SER A 9 19.45 2.36 1.92
CA SER A 9 19.20 3.80 1.73
C SER A 9 18.04 4.34 2.56
N HIS A 10 17.14 3.48 3.04
CA HIS A 10 15.97 3.86 3.85
C HIS A 10 16.10 3.46 5.32
N THR A 11 17.22 2.82 5.71
CA THR A 11 17.46 2.51 7.13
C THR A 11 17.74 3.80 7.88
N VAL A 12 16.85 4.17 8.81
CA VAL A 12 17.03 5.30 9.72
C VAL A 12 18.05 4.93 10.80
N CYS A 13 17.87 3.77 11.41
CA CYS A 13 18.83 3.18 12.34
C CYS A 13 18.66 1.66 12.44
N THR A 14 19.71 0.99 12.92
CA THR A 14 19.65 -0.42 13.31
C THR A 14 19.08 -0.52 14.73
N LEU A 15 18.15 -1.45 14.94
CA LEU A 15 17.49 -1.65 16.23
C LEU A 15 18.13 -2.78 17.04
N ASP A 16 18.64 -3.81 16.37
CA ASP A 16 19.34 -4.92 17.01
C ASP A 16 20.30 -5.66 16.06
N ASP A 17 21.04 -6.60 16.64
CA ASP A 17 21.96 -7.50 15.91
C ASP A 17 21.24 -8.66 15.19
N GLN A 18 19.91 -8.74 15.29
CA GLN A 18 19.08 -9.77 14.63
C GLN A 18 18.58 -9.33 13.25
N GLY A 19 18.97 -8.13 12.80
CA GLY A 19 18.63 -7.59 11.50
C GLY A 19 17.33 -6.77 11.48
N HIS A 20 16.82 -6.35 12.64
CA HIS A 20 15.75 -5.36 12.69
C HIS A 20 16.31 -3.95 12.48
N VAL A 21 15.63 -3.19 11.64
CA VAL A 21 15.94 -1.79 11.35
C VAL A 21 14.69 -0.96 11.52
N LEU A 22 14.86 0.31 11.87
CA LEU A 22 13.82 1.31 11.68
C LEU A 22 13.90 1.78 10.22
N LEU A 23 12.91 1.44 9.42
CA LEU A 23 12.88 1.70 7.99
C LEU A 23 11.97 2.89 7.68
N TYR A 24 12.48 3.85 6.94
CA TYR A 24 11.69 4.94 6.38
C TYR A 24 10.84 4.46 5.21
N ILE A 25 9.58 4.87 5.16
CA ILE A 25 8.64 4.47 4.11
C ILE A 25 8.22 5.71 3.32
N ASP A 26 8.51 5.76 2.02
CA ASP A 26 8.23 6.93 1.20
C ASP A 26 6.73 7.17 0.97
N ARG A 27 5.97 6.08 0.82
CA ARG A 27 4.56 6.12 0.44
C ARG A 27 3.73 5.06 1.17
N GLN A 28 2.51 5.44 1.55
CA GLN A 28 1.45 4.53 1.98
C GLN A 28 0.34 4.51 0.96
N VAL A 29 -0.18 3.33 0.64
CA VAL A 29 -1.51 3.20 0.07
C VAL A 29 -2.43 2.65 1.15
N ALA A 30 -3.57 3.30 1.37
CA ALA A 30 -4.55 2.91 2.37
C ALA A 30 -5.88 2.58 1.70
N ASN A 31 -6.57 1.58 2.23
CA ASN A 31 -7.92 1.19 1.82
C ASN A 31 -8.88 1.19 3.01
N GLU A 32 -10.16 1.21 2.69
CA GLU A 32 -11.29 1.23 3.61
C GLU A 32 -11.39 -0.04 4.48
N TYR A 33 -10.77 -1.15 4.05
CA TYR A 33 -10.92 -2.44 4.71
C TYR A 33 -9.97 -2.62 5.91
N THR A 34 -8.72 -2.18 5.78
CA THR A 34 -7.65 -2.51 6.76
C THR A 34 -7.16 -1.32 7.59
N SER A 35 -7.45 -0.09 7.15
CA SER A 35 -7.05 1.15 7.81
C SER A 35 -7.97 1.71 8.91
N PRO A 36 -9.28 1.39 9.02
CA PRO A 36 -10.19 2.10 9.94
C PRO A 36 -9.72 2.16 11.40
N GLN A 37 -9.23 1.05 11.94
CA GLN A 37 -8.79 0.99 13.34
C GLN A 37 -7.49 1.75 13.57
N ALA A 38 -6.63 1.90 12.56
CA ALA A 38 -5.42 2.72 12.65
C ALA A 38 -5.77 4.20 12.86
N PHE A 39 -6.76 4.71 12.12
CA PHE A 39 -7.25 6.09 12.31
C PHE A 39 -7.90 6.30 13.68
N SER A 40 -8.62 5.29 14.18
CA SER A 40 -9.15 5.34 15.55
C SER A 40 -8.05 5.39 16.60
N GLY A 41 -7.01 4.54 16.49
CA GLY A 41 -5.84 4.59 17.37
C GLY A 41 -5.13 5.96 17.33
N MET A 42 -4.96 6.54 16.14
CA MET A 42 -4.44 7.90 16.00
C MET A 42 -5.28 8.95 16.74
N ARG A 43 -6.60 8.91 16.60
CA ARG A 43 -7.53 9.84 17.29
C ARG A 43 -7.50 9.66 18.81
N GLU A 44 -7.58 8.42 19.29
CA GLU A 44 -7.55 8.09 20.72
C GLU A 44 -6.23 8.52 21.38
N ALA A 45 -5.11 8.37 20.67
CA ALA A 45 -3.81 8.83 21.12
C ALA A 45 -3.57 10.35 20.95
N GLY A 46 -4.54 11.09 20.40
CA GLY A 46 -4.41 12.52 20.10
C GLY A 46 -3.31 12.86 19.08
N ARG A 47 -3.00 11.93 18.17
CA ARG A 47 -1.94 12.05 17.18
C ARG A 47 -2.47 12.59 15.86
N LYS A 48 -1.62 13.32 15.14
CA LYS A 48 -1.84 13.74 13.75
C LYS A 48 -0.99 12.89 12.82
N ALA A 49 -1.42 12.73 11.58
CA ALA A 49 -0.58 12.13 10.55
C ALA A 49 0.64 13.04 10.29
N TRP A 50 1.85 12.47 10.31
CA TRP A 50 3.09 13.23 10.20
C TRP A 50 3.32 13.81 8.80
N ARG A 51 3.08 12.99 7.77
CA ARG A 51 3.13 13.41 6.36
C ARG A 51 1.88 12.91 5.60
N PRO A 52 0.73 13.60 5.73
CA PRO A 52 -0.50 13.18 5.07
C PRO A 52 -0.35 12.99 3.56
N GLY A 53 0.41 13.87 2.89
CA GLY A 53 0.69 13.75 1.45
C GLY A 53 1.61 12.60 1.03
N ALA A 54 2.13 11.81 1.98
CA ALA A 54 2.80 10.54 1.68
C ALA A 54 1.81 9.37 1.66
N THR A 55 0.54 9.59 2.00
CA THR A 55 -0.52 8.58 1.97
C THR A 55 -1.51 8.90 0.86
N LEU A 56 -1.85 7.88 0.07
CA LEU A 56 -2.98 7.91 -0.86
C LEU A 56 -4.02 6.91 -0.37
N ALA A 57 -5.25 7.36 -0.23
CA ALA A 57 -6.37 6.52 0.12
C ALA A 57 -7.16 6.15 -1.14
N VAL A 58 -7.56 4.89 -1.27
CA VAL A 58 -8.34 4.38 -2.41
C VAL A 58 -9.44 3.47 -1.88
N VAL A 59 -10.65 3.65 -2.42
CA VAL A 59 -11.78 2.74 -2.18
C VAL A 59 -11.86 1.72 -3.30
N ASP A 60 -11.58 0.45 -3.00
CA ASP A 60 -11.52 -0.62 -4.00
C ASP A 60 -11.92 -2.03 -3.55
N HIS A 61 -12.13 -2.29 -2.25
CA HIS A 61 -12.49 -3.60 -1.72
C HIS A 61 -14.01 -3.81 -1.61
N VAL A 62 -14.78 -2.74 -1.36
CA VAL A 62 -16.23 -2.81 -1.11
C VAL A 62 -17.08 -2.27 -2.26
N ASN A 63 -16.45 -1.89 -3.37
CA ASN A 63 -17.13 -1.28 -4.51
C ASN A 63 -18.17 -2.25 -5.10
N PRO A 64 -19.37 -1.76 -5.48
CA PRO A 64 -20.34 -2.59 -6.16
C PRO A 64 -19.81 -3.11 -7.49
N THR A 65 -20.08 -4.37 -7.81
CA THR A 65 -19.79 -4.96 -9.13
C THR A 65 -20.80 -4.53 -10.21
N ALA A 66 -21.73 -3.64 -9.87
CA ALA A 66 -22.68 -3.06 -10.80
C ALA A 66 -21.94 -2.24 -11.89
N PRO A 67 -22.44 -2.25 -13.14
CA PRO A 67 -21.76 -1.58 -14.26
C PRO A 67 -21.69 -0.07 -14.12
N THR A 68 -22.57 0.53 -13.31
CA THR A 68 -22.63 1.96 -13.07
C THR A 68 -22.31 2.25 -11.60
N ARG A 69 -21.29 3.09 -11.37
CA ARG A 69 -20.93 3.60 -10.05
C ARG A 69 -21.94 4.68 -9.66
N ILE A 70 -22.55 4.53 -8.49
CA ILE A 70 -23.55 5.46 -7.94
C ILE A 70 -23.21 5.75 -6.47
N ALA A 71 -23.57 6.94 -5.99
CA ALA A 71 -23.31 7.35 -4.60
C ALA A 71 -24.00 6.43 -3.58
N ALA A 72 -25.22 6.00 -3.89
CA ALA A 72 -25.99 5.10 -3.04
C ALA A 72 -25.54 3.65 -3.25
N MET A 73 -24.48 3.24 -2.55
CA MET A 73 -24.02 1.86 -2.54
C MET A 73 -25.11 0.93 -1.99
N PRO A 74 -25.46 -0.18 -2.69
CA PRO A 74 -26.53 -1.07 -2.27
C PRO A 74 -26.19 -1.90 -1.03
N ASP A 75 -24.91 -2.20 -0.80
CA ASP A 75 -24.45 -2.89 0.41
C ASP A 75 -24.23 -1.88 1.54
N ALA A 76 -25.04 -1.98 2.60
CA ALA A 76 -24.99 -1.06 3.73
C ALA A 76 -23.68 -1.15 4.52
N GLY A 77 -23.06 -2.34 4.58
CA GLY A 77 -21.78 -2.53 5.26
C GLY A 77 -20.63 -1.81 4.54
N GLY A 78 -20.51 -2.01 3.24
CA GLY A 78 -19.56 -1.30 2.37
C GLY A 78 -19.80 0.21 2.38
N ALA A 79 -21.06 0.66 2.27
CA ALA A 79 -21.39 2.08 2.35
C ALA A 79 -20.90 2.72 3.65
N LEU A 80 -21.04 2.01 4.77
CA LEU A 80 -20.56 2.48 6.07
C LEU A 80 -19.02 2.53 6.15
N GLN A 81 -18.33 1.53 5.59
CA GLN A 81 -16.86 1.53 5.53
C GLN A 81 -16.33 2.71 4.71
N VAL A 82 -16.94 2.97 3.54
CA VAL A 82 -16.58 4.10 2.68
C VAL A 82 -16.82 5.43 3.40
N SER A 83 -17.99 5.62 4.02
CA SER A 83 -18.30 6.84 4.77
C SER A 83 -17.31 7.10 5.91
N TYR A 84 -16.92 6.06 6.67
CA TYR A 84 -15.92 6.22 7.73
C TYR A 84 -14.53 6.51 7.16
N PHE A 85 -14.18 5.90 6.03
CA PHE A 85 -12.90 6.13 5.38
C PHE A 85 -12.79 7.56 4.82
N GLU A 86 -13.88 8.09 4.24
CA GLU A 86 -14.00 9.50 3.84
C GLU A 86 -13.80 10.45 5.01
N GLU A 87 -14.44 10.18 6.15
CA GLU A 87 -14.25 10.96 7.38
C GLU A 87 -12.80 10.91 7.86
N ASN A 88 -12.21 9.73 7.93
CA ASN A 88 -10.81 9.56 8.31
C ASN A 88 -9.87 10.34 7.37
N CYS A 89 -10.06 10.23 6.05
CA CYS A 89 -9.21 10.93 5.09
C CYS A 89 -9.33 12.46 5.25
N ARG A 90 -10.55 12.97 5.45
CA ARG A 90 -10.79 14.39 5.71
C ARG A 90 -10.12 14.87 7.00
N ASP A 91 -10.30 14.13 8.09
CA ASP A 91 -9.79 14.52 9.42
C ASP A 91 -8.26 14.50 9.50
N PHE A 92 -7.63 13.58 8.76
CA PHE A 92 -6.18 13.43 8.70
C PHE A 92 -5.51 14.13 7.50
N GLY A 93 -6.30 14.77 6.63
CA GLY A 93 -5.81 15.52 5.47
C GLY A 93 -5.17 14.65 4.39
N ILE A 94 -5.72 13.46 4.15
CA ILE A 94 -5.24 12.47 3.19
C ILE A 94 -6.08 12.55 1.90
N GLU A 95 -5.43 12.51 0.74
CA GLU A 95 -6.13 12.45 -0.54
C GLU A 95 -6.83 11.10 -0.71
N LEU A 96 -8.09 11.13 -1.12
CA LEU A 96 -8.95 9.96 -1.29
C LEU A 96 -9.45 9.86 -2.73
N PHE A 97 -9.30 8.69 -3.33
CA PHE A 97 -10.05 8.29 -4.52
C PHE A 97 -11.25 7.46 -4.06
N ASP A 98 -12.41 8.11 -3.98
CA ASP A 98 -13.66 7.46 -3.58
C ASP A 98 -14.27 6.64 -4.72
N VAL A 99 -15.47 6.10 -4.48
CA VAL A 99 -16.21 5.29 -5.47
C VAL A 99 -16.57 6.07 -6.74
N LEU A 100 -16.70 7.39 -6.68
CA LEU A 100 -17.12 8.26 -7.79
C LEU A 100 -15.96 9.01 -8.45
N ASP A 101 -14.75 8.99 -7.88
CA ASP A 101 -13.58 9.61 -8.48
C ASP A 101 -13.35 9.03 -9.89
N LYS A 102 -13.01 9.91 -10.84
CA LYS A 102 -12.70 9.54 -12.22
C LYS A 102 -11.46 8.65 -12.33
N ARG A 103 -10.57 8.71 -11.33
CA ARG A 103 -9.32 7.93 -11.21
C ARG A 103 -9.50 6.61 -10.45
N GLN A 104 -10.71 6.30 -10.02
CA GLN A 104 -11.00 5.08 -9.26
C GLN A 104 -10.54 3.82 -9.99
N GLY A 105 -10.04 2.87 -9.23
CA GLY A 105 -9.65 1.53 -9.65
C GLY A 105 -9.03 0.78 -8.48
N ILE A 106 -8.42 -0.37 -8.76
CA ILE A 106 -7.70 -1.17 -7.74
C ILE A 106 -6.49 -0.37 -7.26
N GLU A 107 -6.25 -0.34 -5.95
CA GLU A 107 -5.25 0.53 -5.31
C GLU A 107 -3.84 0.35 -5.91
N HIS A 108 -3.46 -0.90 -6.20
CA HIS A 108 -2.16 -1.23 -6.80
C HIS A 108 -2.03 -0.93 -8.29
N VAL A 109 -3.14 -0.61 -8.96
CA VAL A 109 -3.17 -0.18 -10.36
C VAL A 109 -3.17 1.34 -10.44
N VAL A 110 -4.04 1.99 -9.67
CA VAL A 110 -4.22 3.44 -9.77
C VAL A 110 -3.09 4.23 -9.14
N ALA A 111 -2.51 3.76 -8.03
CA ALA A 111 -1.38 4.44 -7.39
C ALA A 111 -0.20 4.65 -8.37
N PRO A 112 0.29 3.62 -9.10
CA PRO A 112 1.34 3.85 -10.10
C PRO A 112 0.86 4.61 -11.34
N GLU A 113 -0.38 4.44 -11.81
CA GLU A 113 -0.93 5.22 -12.93
C GLU A 113 -0.95 6.73 -12.65
N GLN A 114 -1.19 7.12 -11.39
CA GLN A 114 -1.13 8.52 -10.95
C GLN A 114 0.29 9.01 -10.64
N GLY A 115 1.32 8.21 -10.88
CA GLY A 115 2.72 8.54 -10.58
C GLY A 115 3.03 8.61 -9.08
N PHE A 116 2.18 8.03 -8.24
CA PHE A 116 2.39 8.01 -6.78
C PHE A 116 3.51 7.07 -6.38
N ILE A 117 3.70 5.99 -7.16
CA ILE A 117 4.74 4.98 -6.98
C ILE A 117 5.84 5.19 -8.03
N LEU A 118 7.08 5.39 -7.57
CA LEU A 118 8.23 5.64 -8.43
C LEU A 118 9.41 4.71 -8.10
N PRO A 119 10.32 4.46 -9.06
CA PRO A 119 11.51 3.66 -8.81
C PRO A 119 12.34 4.20 -7.64
N GLY A 120 12.90 3.31 -6.83
CA GLY A 120 13.71 3.69 -5.67
C GLY A 120 12.95 3.71 -4.34
N MET A 121 11.62 3.88 -4.37
CA MET A 121 10.81 4.04 -3.15
C MET A 121 10.69 2.77 -2.31
N VAL A 122 10.47 2.96 -1.02
CA VAL A 122 9.90 1.96 -0.10
C VAL A 122 8.43 2.29 0.14
N VAL A 123 7.55 1.32 -0.10
CA VAL A 123 6.09 1.51 -0.08
C VAL A 123 5.45 0.46 0.81
N ALA A 124 4.47 0.88 1.62
CA ALA A 124 3.68 -0.02 2.45
C ALA A 124 2.19 0.18 2.18
N ALA A 125 1.40 -0.88 2.31
CA ALA A 125 -0.06 -0.78 2.32
C ALA A 125 -0.65 -1.87 3.21
N GLY A 126 -1.89 -1.67 3.63
CA GLY A 126 -2.67 -2.67 4.35
C GLY A 126 -3.09 -3.87 3.49
N ASP A 127 -2.39 -4.16 2.39
CA ASP A 127 -2.72 -5.24 1.45
C ASP A 127 -1.51 -6.14 1.15
N SER A 128 -1.78 -7.43 1.02
CA SER A 128 -0.75 -8.46 0.78
C SER A 128 -0.06 -8.37 -0.59
N HIS A 129 -0.72 -7.78 -1.59
CA HIS A 129 -0.26 -7.65 -2.97
C HIS A 129 0.52 -6.36 -3.22
N THR A 130 0.85 -5.59 -2.18
CA THR A 130 1.74 -4.41 -2.24
C THR A 130 3.08 -4.71 -2.92
N THR A 131 3.50 -5.98 -2.92
CA THR A 131 4.69 -6.47 -3.66
C THR A 131 4.64 -6.20 -5.17
N THR A 132 3.45 -5.93 -5.74
CA THR A 132 3.23 -5.52 -7.13
C THR A 132 4.14 -4.35 -7.54
N TYR A 133 4.40 -3.41 -6.63
CA TYR A 133 5.25 -2.24 -6.90
C TYR A 133 6.72 -2.60 -7.21
N GLY A 134 7.14 -3.84 -6.91
CA GLY A 134 8.41 -4.40 -7.35
C GLY A 134 8.63 -4.32 -8.86
N ALA A 135 7.55 -4.40 -9.66
CA ALA A 135 7.61 -4.26 -11.12
C ALA A 135 8.13 -2.88 -11.58
N LEU A 136 8.02 -1.85 -10.72
CA LEU A 136 8.46 -0.48 -10.98
C LEU A 136 9.84 -0.19 -10.40
N GLY A 137 10.54 -1.20 -9.85
CA GLY A 137 11.80 -0.99 -9.15
C GLY A 137 11.64 -0.26 -7.82
N ALA A 138 10.48 -0.37 -7.18
CA ALA A 138 10.23 0.02 -5.79
C ALA A 138 10.23 -1.21 -4.88
N PHE A 139 10.42 -1.02 -3.58
CA PHE A 139 10.27 -2.07 -2.58
C PHE A 139 8.92 -1.92 -1.87
N GLY A 140 7.95 -2.74 -2.27
CA GLY A 140 6.59 -2.76 -1.70
C GLY A 140 6.35 -3.96 -0.77
N PHE A 141 5.74 -3.75 0.38
CA PHE A 141 5.35 -4.83 1.29
C PHE A 141 4.04 -4.53 2.05
N GLY A 142 3.26 -5.58 2.32
CA GLY A 142 2.03 -5.46 3.10
C GLY A 142 2.30 -5.28 4.59
N ILE A 143 1.44 -4.52 5.26
CA ILE A 143 1.52 -4.20 6.69
C ILE A 143 0.17 -4.40 7.38
N GLY A 144 0.19 -4.64 8.69
CA GLY A 144 -1.01 -4.74 9.51
C GLY A 144 -1.55 -3.38 9.98
N THR A 145 -2.76 -3.38 10.53
CA THR A 145 -3.41 -2.17 11.06
C THR A 145 -2.57 -1.41 12.08
N SER A 146 -1.92 -2.09 13.03
CA SER A 146 -1.06 -1.43 14.03
C SER A 146 0.15 -0.75 13.37
N GLU A 147 0.68 -1.34 12.31
CA GLU A 147 1.76 -0.74 11.53
C GLU A 147 1.27 0.46 10.72
N ILE A 148 0.05 0.43 10.17
CA ILE A 148 -0.56 1.60 9.52
C ILE A 148 -0.63 2.78 10.50
N GLU A 149 -1.03 2.55 11.76
CA GLU A 149 -1.04 3.60 12.78
C GLU A 149 0.36 4.17 13.02
N HIS A 150 1.36 3.30 13.22
CA HIS A 150 2.75 3.71 13.41
C HIS A 150 3.31 4.48 12.21
N LEU A 151 2.96 4.06 11.00
CA LEU A 151 3.38 4.69 9.77
C LEU A 151 2.75 6.07 9.61
N LEU A 152 1.45 6.21 9.84
CA LEU A 152 0.79 7.52 9.85
C LEU A 152 1.41 8.45 10.89
N ALA A 153 1.79 7.93 12.06
CA ALA A 153 2.37 8.72 13.14
C ALA A 153 3.83 9.13 12.91
N SER A 154 4.63 8.33 12.21
CA SER A 154 6.10 8.49 12.19
C SER A 154 6.77 8.36 10.82
N GLN A 155 6.07 7.80 9.82
CA GLN A 155 6.61 7.41 8.51
C GLN A 155 7.73 6.37 8.57
N THR A 156 7.81 5.66 9.68
CA THR A 156 8.80 4.61 9.88
C THR A 156 8.14 3.35 10.41
N LEU A 157 8.72 2.21 10.08
CA LEU A 157 8.32 0.92 10.59
C LEU A 157 9.52 0.12 11.07
N VAL A 158 9.32 -0.69 12.09
CA VAL A 158 10.27 -1.74 12.44
C VAL A 158 10.20 -2.80 11.36
N TYR A 159 11.30 -3.01 10.63
CA TYR A 159 11.37 -3.96 9.54
C TYR A 159 12.51 -4.96 9.78
N LYS A 160 12.21 -6.25 9.59
CA LYS A 160 13.23 -7.30 9.64
C LYS A 160 13.77 -7.56 8.25
N ARG A 161 15.08 -7.42 8.07
CA ARG A 161 15.75 -7.74 6.80
C ARG A 161 15.50 -9.20 6.42
N LEU A 162 15.04 -9.39 5.19
CA LEU A 162 14.74 -10.69 4.59
C LEU A 162 15.92 -11.23 3.79
N LYS A 163 15.92 -12.54 3.56
CA LYS A 163 16.85 -13.17 2.61
C LYS A 163 16.40 -12.90 1.19
N SER A 164 17.35 -12.68 0.28
CA SER A 164 17.06 -12.51 -1.14
C SER A 164 17.15 -13.82 -1.89
N MET A 165 16.17 -14.09 -2.77
CA MET A 165 16.23 -15.13 -3.79
C MET A 165 16.30 -14.48 -5.17
N ARG A 166 17.18 -14.97 -6.05
CA ARG A 166 17.27 -14.52 -7.44
C ARG A 166 16.59 -15.54 -8.34
N VAL A 167 15.57 -15.09 -9.06
CA VAL A 167 14.96 -15.84 -10.17
C VAL A 167 15.44 -15.22 -11.48
N THR A 168 15.93 -16.05 -12.39
CA THR A 168 16.36 -15.60 -13.72
C THR A 168 15.50 -16.29 -14.77
N VAL A 169 14.69 -15.51 -15.49
CA VAL A 169 13.85 -15.98 -16.60
C VAL A 169 14.57 -15.66 -17.90
N ASN A 170 14.85 -16.66 -18.74
CA ASN A 170 15.58 -16.51 -19.99
C ASN A 170 14.73 -17.01 -21.18
N GLY A 171 15.01 -16.50 -22.38
CA GLY A 171 14.33 -16.88 -23.61
C GLY A 171 13.21 -15.93 -24.02
N VAL A 172 12.40 -16.35 -24.99
CA VAL A 172 11.23 -15.60 -25.51
C VAL A 172 9.99 -16.43 -25.24
N LEU A 173 8.90 -15.78 -24.82
CA LEU A 173 7.63 -16.46 -24.59
C LEU A 173 7.07 -17.03 -25.89
N GLY A 174 6.62 -18.29 -25.82
CA GLY A 174 5.89 -18.93 -26.92
C GLY A 174 4.52 -18.29 -27.16
N ALA A 175 3.92 -18.58 -28.29
CA ALA A 175 2.58 -18.09 -28.62
C ALA A 175 1.56 -18.52 -27.53
N GLY A 176 0.78 -17.54 -27.04
CA GLY A 176 -0.23 -17.77 -26.00
C GLY A 176 0.31 -17.83 -24.56
N VAL A 177 1.63 -17.79 -24.35
CA VAL A 177 2.24 -17.75 -23.00
C VAL A 177 2.36 -16.30 -22.54
N THR A 178 1.97 -16.04 -21.30
CA THR A 178 1.91 -14.70 -20.69
C THR A 178 2.76 -14.59 -19.43
N SER A 179 2.88 -13.38 -18.87
CA SER A 179 3.54 -13.16 -17.57
C SER A 179 2.86 -13.93 -16.43
N LYS A 180 1.55 -14.17 -16.50
CA LYS A 180 0.82 -14.98 -15.53
C LYS A 180 1.34 -16.43 -15.52
N ASP A 181 1.62 -17.00 -16.68
CA ASP A 181 2.10 -18.38 -16.79
C ASP A 181 3.52 -18.51 -16.18
N ILE A 182 4.36 -17.49 -16.34
CA ILE A 182 5.71 -17.46 -15.73
C ILE A 182 5.62 -17.51 -14.20
N ILE A 183 4.81 -16.63 -13.60
CA ILE A 183 4.72 -16.58 -12.13
C ILE A 183 4.04 -17.83 -11.57
N MET A 184 3.08 -18.40 -12.30
CA MET A 184 2.46 -19.68 -11.92
C MET A 184 3.42 -20.87 -12.00
N ALA A 185 4.42 -20.84 -12.90
CA ALA A 185 5.44 -21.90 -12.98
C ALA A 185 6.54 -21.77 -11.92
N LEU A 186 6.69 -20.59 -11.31
CA LEU A 186 7.65 -20.32 -10.24
C LEU A 186 7.11 -20.72 -8.85
N ILE A 187 5.79 -20.58 -8.63
CA ILE A 187 5.08 -20.93 -7.39
C ILE A 187 4.83 -22.44 -7.34
#